data_AF-A0A945PGK2-F1
#
_entry.id   AF-A0A945PGK2-F1
#
_cell.length_a   1.000
_cell.length_b   1.000
_cell.length_c   1.000
_cell.angle_alpha   90.00
_cell.angle_beta   90.00
_cell.angle_gamma   90.00
#
_symmetry.space_group_name_H-M   'P 1'
#
loop_
_entity.id
_entity.type
_entity.pdbx_description
1 polymer ?
#
loop_
_entity_poly.entity_id
_entity_poly.type
_entity_poly.pdbx_seq_one_letter_code
_entity_poly.pdbx_strand_id
1 'polypeptide(L)' 'MSREIKRCKWCENDPLYIKYHDTQWGVPVYDDAKIFEFLLLET' A
#
# COMPACT_ATOMS: atom_id res chain seq x y z
N MET A 1 12.48 -10.66 21.64
CA MET A 1 11.26 -11.13 20.95
C MET A 1 10.87 -10.07 19.93
N SER A 2 11.31 -10.23 18.68
CA SER A 2 10.91 -9.37 17.57
C SER A 2 9.41 -9.56 17.35
N ARG A 3 8.62 -8.47 17.40
CA ARG A 3 7.21 -8.50 17.00
C ARG A 3 7.16 -8.67 15.48
N GLU A 4 6.79 -9.84 15.00
CA GLU A 4 6.50 -10.04 13.58
C GLU A 4 5.19 -9.33 13.23
N ILE A 5 5.26 -8.41 12.28
CA ILE A 5 4.09 -7.71 11.73
C ILE A 5 3.39 -8.68 10.78
N LYS A 6 2.17 -9.10 11.12
CA LYS A 6 1.31 -9.86 10.21
C LYS A 6 0.76 -8.92 9.14
N ARG A 7 1.10 -9.18 7.88
CA ARG A 7 0.65 -8.41 6.72
C ARG A 7 -0.41 -9.15 5.93
N CYS A 8 -1.04 -8.48 4.97
CA CYS A 8 -1.92 -9.14 4.02
C CYS A 8 -1.13 -10.04 3.07
N LYS A 9 -1.66 -11.23 2.77
CA LYS A 9 -0.97 -12.26 1.96
C LYS A 9 -0.46 -11.79 0.60
N TRP A 10 -1.09 -10.78 0.01
CA TRP A 10 -0.74 -10.30 -1.32
C TRP A 10 0.54 -9.46 -1.35
N CYS A 11 1.02 -8.91 -0.23
CA CYS A 11 2.23 -8.07 -0.20
C CYS A 11 3.48 -8.77 0.35
N GLU A 12 3.39 -9.99 0.89
CA GLU A 12 4.43 -10.61 1.72
C GLU A 12 5.77 -10.90 1.01
N ASN A 13 5.80 -10.99 -0.33
CA ASN A 13 6.94 -11.53 -1.07
C ASN A 13 7.79 -10.50 -1.83
N ASP A 14 7.36 -9.24 -1.90
CA ASP A 14 8.06 -8.19 -2.63
C ASP A 14 8.27 -6.96 -1.73
N PRO A 15 9.53 -6.56 -1.42
CA PRO A 15 9.83 -5.39 -0.60
C PRO A 15 9.15 -4.09 -1.06
N LEU A 16 8.93 -3.92 -2.36
CA LEU A 16 8.23 -2.77 -2.91
C LEU A 16 6.74 -2.81 -2.54
N TYR A 17 6.09 -3.96 -2.70
CA TYR A 17 4.70 -4.16 -2.30
C TYR A 17 4.52 -4.09 -0.78
N ILE A 18 5.49 -4.57 0.01
CA ILE A 18 5.49 -4.41 1.47
C ILE A 18 5.48 -2.93 1.83
N LYS A 19 6.38 -2.14 1.23
CA LYS A 19 6.45 -0.70 1.49
C LYS A 19 5.17 0.01 1.08
N TYR A 20 4.64 -0.31 -0.10
CA TYR A 20 3.37 0.24 -0.58
C TYR A 20 2.21 -0.12 0.35
N HIS A 21 2.09 -1.38 0.75
CA HIS A 21 1.09 -1.85 1.71
C HIS A 21 1.17 -1.10 3.05
N ASP A 22 2.38 -1.03 3.63
CA ASP A 22 2.56 -0.50 4.98
C ASP A 22 2.39 1.02 5.06
N THR A 23 2.53 1.76 3.93
CA THR A 23 2.56 3.23 3.95
C THR A 23 1.52 3.92 3.08
N GLN A 24 0.88 3.22 2.16
CA GLN A 24 -0.02 3.82 1.18
C GLN A 24 -1.36 3.09 1.09
N TRP A 25 -1.36 1.76 1.11
CA TRP A 25 -2.57 0.97 0.90
C TRP A 25 -3.54 1.10 2.08
N GLY A 26 -4.78 1.50 1.80
CA GLY A 26 -5.81 1.74 2.82
C GLY A 26 -5.62 3.01 3.66
N VAL A 27 -4.60 3.83 3.36
CA VAL A 27 -4.40 5.14 4.01
C VAL A 27 -5.30 6.18 3.32
N PRO A 28 -6.16 6.92 4.05
CA PRO A 28 -7.00 7.95 3.46
C PRO A 28 -6.19 9.03 2.73
N VAL A 29 -6.61 9.37 1.52
CA VAL A 29 -6.03 10.46 0.71
C VAL A 29 -7.14 11.43 0.33
N TYR A 30 -6.85 12.72 0.44
CA TYR A 30 -7.79 13.82 0.19
C TYR A 30 -7.28 14.78 -0.90
N ASP A 31 -6.14 14.47 -1.52
CA ASP A 31 -5.60 15.22 -2.64
C ASP A 31 -6.18 14.68 -3.95
N ASP A 32 -6.92 15.54 -4.68
CA ASP A 32 -7.67 15.14 -5.87
C ASP A 32 -6.77 14.62 -7.00
N ALA A 33 -5.60 15.23 -7.20
CA ALA A 33 -4.66 14.82 -8.23
C ALA A 33 -4.09 13.42 -7.94
N LYS A 34 -3.75 13.14 -6.67
CA LYS A 34 -3.27 11.84 -6.22
C LYS A 34 -4.35 10.76 -6.29
N ILE A 35 -5.61 11.10 -5.99
CA ILE A 35 -6.73 10.18 -6.19
C ILE A 35 -6.85 9.82 -7.67
N PHE A 36 -6.77 10.81 -8.56
CA PHE A 36 -6.81 10.57 -10.00
C PHE A 36 -5.63 9.71 -10.50
N GLU A 37 -4.42 9.94 -9.98
CA GLU A 37 -3.25 9.08 -10.25
C GLU A 37 -3.52 7.62 -9.89
N PHE A 38 -4.06 7.36 -8.70
CA PHE A 38 -4.40 5.99 -8.29
C PHE A 38 -5.46 5.36 -9.19
N LEU A 39 -6.49 6.11 -9.60
CA LEU A 39 -7.51 5.59 -10.51
C LEU A 39 -6.92 5.18 -11.87
N LEU A 40 -5.93 5.91 -12.38
CA LEU A 40 -5.26 5.57 -13.65
C LEU A 40 -4.34 4.34 -13.54
N LEU A 41 -3.78 4.07 -12.37
CA LEU A 41 -2.87 2.94 -12.16
C LEU A 41 -3.61 1.61 -11.95
N GLU A 42 -4.92 1.63 -11.71
CA GLU A 42 -5.76 0.45 -11.48
C GLU A 42 -6.42 -0.10 -12.76
N THR A 43 -6.28 0.58 -13.92
CA THR A 43 -6.83 0.16 -15.23
C THR A 43 -5.81 -0.59 -16.07
#